data_AF-A0A1I3FHX2-F1
#
_entry.id   AF-A0A1I3FHX2-F1
#
_cell.length_a   1.000
_cell.length_b   1.000
_cell.length_c   1.000
_cell.angle_alpha   90.00
_cell.angle_beta   90.00
_cell.angle_gamma   90.00
#
_symmetry.space_group_name_H-M   'P 1'
#
loop_
_entity.id
_entity.type
_entity.pdbx_description
1 polymer ?
#
loop_
_entity_poly.entity_id
_entity_poly.type
_entity_poly.pdbx_seq_one_letter_code
_entity_poly.pdbx_strand_id
1 'polypeptide(L)'
;RERAEREKAQQERQRLERMSSRELAQEIARLRPPRVIDLVERDTVVLQAEAERQALQNRHTEAGSASARARDQAQAWREAHKVQAWFHDKGIGHAPKLRELEQQREEHRAEWQRLGPRIEEASLRVQHVRQQAHQRITAEQAPTLAKVAELEAMQKEKARQEREAEAKRLAQKRIEAEREAVPKDFKLMAQKREMKASGWSDRGEQWKAAPEGLKKLIDGYNAAPKEMRPAILDRILNDGQRREQVRELLAEQRQQYRANDRGMSR
;
A
#
# COMPACT_ATOMS: atom_id res chain seq x y z
N ARG A 1 11.76 10.91 38.26
CA ARG A 1 11.64 11.15 36.80
C ARG A 1 11.87 9.85 36.04
N GLU A 2 13.01 9.18 36.23
CA GLU A 2 13.33 7.91 35.58
C GLU A 2 12.33 6.75 35.83
N ARG A 3 11.80 6.60 37.06
CA ARG A 3 10.76 5.59 37.35
C ARG A 3 9.44 5.85 36.60
N ALA A 4 9.03 7.11 36.52
CA ALA A 4 7.80 7.51 35.83
C ALA A 4 7.90 7.35 34.30
N GLU A 5 9.10 7.55 33.71
CA GLU A 5 9.35 7.29 32.29
C GLU A 5 9.33 5.79 31.98
N ARG A 6 9.91 4.96 32.86
CA ARG A 6 9.86 3.50 32.75
C ARG A 6 8.43 2.98 32.84
N GLU A 7 7.64 3.50 33.77
CA GLU A 7 6.21 3.15 33.91
C GLU A 7 5.42 3.53 32.66
N LYS A 8 5.62 4.73 32.11
CA LYS A 8 4.98 5.14 30.85
C LYS A 8 5.36 4.24 29.67
N ALA A 9 6.64 3.92 29.52
CA ALA A 9 7.12 3.03 28.47
C ALA A 9 6.53 1.61 28.60
N GLN A 10 6.36 1.12 29.83
CA GLN A 10 5.69 -0.17 30.08
C GLN A 10 4.20 -0.12 29.75
N GLN A 11 3.49 0.94 30.16
CA GLN A 11 2.08 1.12 29.81
C GLN A 11 1.88 1.20 28.29
N GLU A 12 2.76 1.89 27.58
CA GLU A 12 2.73 1.98 26.13
C GLU A 12 2.94 0.62 25.47
N ARG A 13 3.92 -0.17 25.93
CA ARG A 13 4.13 -1.55 25.46
C ARG A 13 2.88 -2.41 25.67
N GLN A 14 2.29 -2.38 26.86
CA GLN A 14 1.07 -3.13 27.15
C GLN A 14 -0.11 -2.69 26.28
N ARG A 15 -0.23 -1.39 25.99
CA ARG A 15 -1.25 -0.86 25.06
C ARG A 15 -1.04 -1.45 23.65
N LEU A 16 0.17 -1.39 23.12
CA LEU A 16 0.50 -1.92 21.78
C LEU A 16 0.30 -3.44 21.68
N GLU A 17 0.61 -4.17 22.75
CA GLU A 17 0.38 -5.62 22.84
C GLU A 17 -1.11 -5.99 22.85
N ARG A 18 -2.01 -5.11 23.28
CA ARG A 18 -3.46 -5.35 23.26
C ARG A 18 -4.13 -4.97 21.93
N MET A 19 -3.51 -4.12 21.12
CA MET A 19 -4.07 -3.64 19.85
C MET A 19 -4.19 -4.77 18.82
N SER A 20 -5.26 -4.77 18.03
CA SER A 20 -5.38 -5.64 16.85
C SER A 20 -4.38 -5.24 15.75
N SER A 21 -4.20 -6.12 14.75
CA SER A 21 -3.38 -5.81 13.56
C SER A 21 -3.82 -4.51 12.87
N ARG A 22 -5.13 -4.24 12.81
CA ARG A 22 -5.67 -3.03 12.17
C ARG A 22 -5.38 -1.76 12.97
N GLU A 23 -5.50 -1.83 14.29
CA GLU A 23 -5.19 -0.69 15.17
C GLU A 23 -3.69 -0.38 15.16
N LEU A 24 -2.83 -1.40 15.15
CA LEU A 24 -1.39 -1.21 14.96
C LEU A 24 -1.08 -0.54 13.61
N ALA A 25 -1.78 -0.92 12.53
CA ALA A 25 -1.61 -0.29 11.22
C ALA A 25 -1.90 1.23 11.26
N GLN A 26 -2.96 1.62 11.96
CA GLN A 26 -3.34 3.02 12.11
C GLN A 26 -2.33 3.80 12.95
N GLU A 27 -1.83 3.20 14.03
CA GLU A 27 -0.80 3.84 14.86
C GLU A 27 0.53 4.00 14.10
N ILE A 28 0.93 2.99 13.32
CA ILE A 28 2.08 3.08 12.41
C ILE A 28 1.93 4.25 11.43
N ALA A 29 0.75 4.38 10.83
CA ALA A 29 0.48 5.46 9.87
C ALA A 29 0.57 6.85 10.52
N ARG A 30 0.16 6.99 11.80
CA ARG A 30 0.27 8.24 12.56
C ARG A 30 1.71 8.58 12.94
N LEU A 31 2.51 7.58 13.30
CA LEU A 31 3.89 7.77 13.76
C LEU A 31 4.88 7.95 12.61
N ARG A 32 4.52 7.53 11.40
CA ARG A 32 5.43 7.57 10.26
C ARG A 32 5.80 9.02 9.92
N PRO A 33 7.09 9.39 9.96
CA PRO A 33 7.51 10.74 9.65
C PRO A 33 7.39 11.03 8.14
N PRO A 34 7.30 12.32 7.74
CA PRO A 34 7.39 12.72 6.34
C PRO A 34 8.71 12.28 5.71
N ARG A 35 8.74 12.19 4.37
CA ARG A 35 9.95 11.78 3.65
C ARG A 35 11.06 12.81 3.87
N VAL A 36 12.29 12.32 4.07
CA VAL A 36 13.47 13.16 4.28
C VAL A 36 13.62 14.21 3.18
N ILE A 37 13.41 13.85 1.92
CA ILE A 37 13.52 14.78 0.78
C ILE A 37 12.58 15.98 0.89
N ASP A 38 11.33 15.76 1.33
CA ASP A 38 10.33 16.82 1.45
C ASP A 38 10.68 17.80 2.59
N LEU A 39 11.37 17.29 3.62
CA LEU A 39 11.85 18.11 4.73
C LEU A 39 13.13 18.87 4.38
N VAL A 40 14.04 18.27 3.61
CA VAL A 40 15.26 18.93 3.12
C VAL A 40 14.91 20.13 2.24
N GLU A 41 13.92 20.01 1.34
CA GLU A 41 13.51 21.13 0.49
C GLU A 41 12.77 22.24 1.26
N ARG A 42 12.32 21.98 2.49
CA ARG A 42 11.74 22.98 3.41
C ARG A 42 12.76 23.49 4.44
N ASP A 43 13.99 22.98 4.40
CA ASP A 43 15.01 23.36 5.34
C ASP A 43 15.41 24.82 5.11
N THR A 44 15.35 25.61 6.17
CA THR A 44 15.60 27.06 6.10
C THR A 44 17.00 27.39 5.58
N VAL A 45 18.01 26.57 5.90
CA VAL A 45 19.39 26.81 5.46
C VAL A 45 19.55 26.46 3.98
N VAL A 46 18.89 25.39 3.52
CA VAL A 46 18.84 25.03 2.10
C VAL A 46 18.16 26.13 1.29
N LEU A 47 16.98 26.60 1.75
CA LEU A 47 16.23 27.66 1.09
C LEU A 47 17.02 28.98 1.01
N GLN A 48 17.74 29.34 2.08
CA GLN A 48 18.60 30.52 2.09
C GLN A 48 19.76 30.39 1.09
N ALA A 49 20.47 29.26 1.08
CA ALA A 49 21.56 29.02 0.15
C ALA A 49 21.09 29.04 -1.32
N GLU A 50 19.91 28.46 -1.59
CA GLU A 50 19.30 28.46 -2.92
C GLU A 50 18.90 29.88 -3.35
N ALA A 51 18.33 30.67 -2.43
CA ALA A 51 18.00 32.08 -2.67
C ALA A 51 19.24 32.94 -2.95
N GLU A 52 20.34 32.74 -2.21
CA GLU A 52 21.62 33.41 -2.45
C GLU A 52 22.17 33.08 -3.85
N ARG A 53 22.18 31.79 -4.22
CA ARG A 53 22.60 31.34 -5.56
C ARG A 53 21.73 32.00 -6.65
N GLN A 54 20.41 32.01 -6.45
CA GLN A 54 19.49 32.60 -7.41
C GLN A 54 19.68 34.12 -7.55
N ALA A 55 19.95 34.83 -6.45
CA ALA A 55 20.26 36.26 -6.49
C ALA A 55 21.55 36.54 -7.29
N LEU A 56 22.58 35.72 -7.12
CA LEU A 56 23.81 35.82 -7.94
C LEU A 56 23.54 35.55 -9.41
N GLN A 57 22.75 34.52 -9.72
CA GLN A 57 22.35 34.20 -11.09
C GLN A 57 21.58 35.34 -11.76
N ASN A 58 20.64 35.96 -11.04
CA ASN A 58 19.87 37.08 -11.54
C ASN A 58 20.78 38.28 -11.86
N ARG A 59 21.70 38.61 -10.94
CA ARG A 59 22.70 39.67 -11.17
C ARG A 59 23.60 39.38 -12.37
N HIS A 60 24.02 38.14 -12.54
CA HIS A 60 24.84 37.74 -13.69
C HIS A 60 24.07 37.91 -15.00
N THR A 61 22.81 37.46 -15.07
CA THR A 61 21.95 37.67 -16.23
C THR A 61 21.72 39.15 -16.52
N GLU A 62 21.53 39.96 -15.48
CA GLU A 62 21.33 41.40 -15.60
C GLU A 62 22.59 42.11 -16.12
N ALA A 63 23.76 41.81 -15.57
CA ALA A 63 25.05 42.36 -16.02
C ALA A 63 25.34 41.99 -17.48
N GLY A 64 25.06 40.74 -17.89
CA GLY A 64 25.20 40.31 -19.28
C GLY A 64 24.27 41.09 -20.22
N SER A 65 23.02 41.27 -19.79
CA SER A 65 22.00 42.01 -20.54
C SER A 65 22.32 43.51 -20.62
N ALA A 66 22.86 44.10 -19.55
CA ALA A 66 23.29 45.50 -19.50
C ALA A 66 24.50 45.75 -20.42
N SER A 67 25.48 44.83 -20.43
CA SER A 67 26.59 44.86 -21.39
C SER A 67 26.09 44.76 -22.84
N ALA A 68 25.10 43.92 -23.13
CA ALA A 68 24.52 43.83 -24.48
C ALA A 68 23.82 45.13 -24.88
N ARG A 69 23.00 45.71 -24.00
CA ARG A 69 22.34 47.00 -24.25
C ARG A 69 23.34 48.14 -24.51
N ALA A 70 24.40 48.24 -23.71
CA ALA A 70 25.44 49.26 -23.89
C ALA A 70 26.15 49.11 -25.26
N ARG A 71 26.39 47.87 -25.70
CA ARG A 71 26.91 47.58 -27.04
C ARG A 71 25.95 48.05 -28.13
N ASP A 72 24.68 47.70 -28.04
CA ASP A 72 23.67 48.03 -29.06
C ASP A 72 23.47 49.54 -29.15
N GLN A 73 23.43 50.23 -28.01
CA GLN A 73 23.38 51.70 -27.95
C GLN A 73 24.63 52.34 -28.58
N ALA A 74 25.82 51.80 -28.32
CA ALA A 74 27.05 52.29 -28.95
C ALA A 74 27.02 52.10 -30.47
N GLN A 75 26.46 50.99 -30.95
CA GLN A 75 26.29 50.73 -32.38
C GLN A 75 25.27 51.69 -33.02
N ALA A 76 24.10 51.86 -32.41
CA ALA A 76 23.09 52.81 -32.88
C ALA A 76 23.64 54.24 -32.92
N TRP A 77 24.44 54.63 -31.93
CA TRP A 77 25.11 55.93 -31.92
C TRP A 77 26.08 56.06 -33.10
N ARG A 78 26.90 55.04 -33.37
CA ARG A 78 27.84 55.03 -34.52
C ARG A 78 27.12 55.17 -35.85
N GLU A 79 25.98 54.49 -36.01
CA GLU A 79 25.17 54.56 -37.23
C GLU A 79 24.58 55.95 -37.46
N ALA A 80 24.16 56.63 -36.39
CA ALA A 80 23.65 58.00 -36.44
C ALA A 80 24.77 59.05 -36.63
N HIS A 81 25.99 58.79 -36.15
CA HIS A 81 27.10 59.76 -36.10
C HIS A 81 28.36 59.24 -36.81
N LYS A 82 28.21 58.81 -38.06
CA LYS A 82 29.27 58.11 -38.82
C LYS A 82 30.60 58.87 -38.92
N VAL A 83 30.56 60.20 -39.12
CA VAL A 83 31.77 61.02 -39.22
C VAL A 83 32.48 61.11 -37.87
N GLN A 84 31.74 61.39 -36.79
CA GLN A 84 32.30 61.45 -35.44
C GLN A 84 32.83 60.09 -34.98
N ALA A 85 32.11 59.01 -35.28
CA ALA A 85 32.56 57.64 -35.03
C ALA A 85 33.86 57.35 -35.78
N TRP A 86 33.97 57.73 -37.05
CA TRP A 86 35.21 57.57 -37.82
C TRP A 86 36.39 58.34 -37.22
N PHE A 87 36.20 59.61 -36.82
CA PHE A 87 37.26 60.38 -36.14
C PHE A 87 37.66 59.77 -34.78
N HIS A 88 36.69 59.24 -34.04
CA HIS A 88 36.91 58.54 -32.78
C HIS A 88 37.71 57.25 -32.97
N ASP A 89 37.32 56.41 -33.94
CA ASP A 89 37.97 55.14 -34.23
C ASP A 89 39.40 55.33 -34.79
N LYS A 90 39.68 56.50 -35.41
CA LYS A 90 41.02 56.90 -35.86
C LYS A 90 41.88 57.55 -34.77
N GLY A 91 41.33 57.83 -33.59
CA GLY A 91 42.03 58.51 -32.50
C GLY A 91 42.34 59.99 -32.78
N ILE A 92 41.73 60.58 -33.82
CA ILE A 92 41.96 61.97 -34.24
C ILE A 92 40.98 62.92 -33.50
N GLY A 93 39.83 62.42 -33.07
CA GLY A 93 38.83 63.17 -32.30
C GLY A 93 38.22 62.34 -31.16
N HIS A 94 37.51 63.01 -30.23
CA HIS A 94 36.86 62.35 -29.10
C HIS A 94 35.33 62.38 -29.24
N ALA A 95 34.69 61.24 -29.00
CA ALA A 95 33.25 61.09 -28.91
C ALA A 95 32.88 60.69 -27.47
N PRO A 96 32.61 61.66 -26.57
CA PRO A 96 32.39 61.39 -25.15
C PRO A 96 31.30 60.36 -24.89
N LYS A 97 30.23 60.37 -25.71
CA LYS A 97 29.12 59.42 -25.58
C LYS A 97 29.51 57.97 -25.91
N LEU A 98 30.36 57.75 -26.91
CA LEU A 98 30.86 56.41 -27.21
C LEU A 98 31.76 55.89 -26.11
N ARG A 99 32.65 56.74 -25.59
CA ARG A 99 33.53 56.38 -24.48
C ARG A 99 32.74 56.01 -23.22
N GLU A 100 31.68 56.76 -22.91
CA GLU A 100 30.77 56.46 -21.80
C GLU A 100 30.10 55.08 -21.97
N LEU A 101 29.55 54.79 -23.16
CA LEU A 101 28.89 53.51 -23.44
C LEU A 101 29.87 52.34 -23.46
N GLU A 102 31.10 52.54 -23.96
CA GLU A 102 32.17 51.54 -23.93
C GLU A 102 32.61 51.27 -22.49
N GLN A 103 32.75 52.32 -21.67
CA GLN A 103 33.07 52.17 -20.26
C GLN A 103 31.96 51.39 -19.52
N GLN A 104 30.69 51.77 -19.69
CA GLN A 104 29.56 51.04 -19.10
C GLN A 104 29.54 49.57 -19.55
N ARG A 105 29.84 49.30 -20.82
CA ARG A 105 29.92 47.93 -21.33
C ARG A 105 31.02 47.13 -20.63
N GLU A 106 32.22 47.69 -20.51
CA GLU A 106 33.33 46.98 -19.87
C GLU A 106 33.09 46.81 -18.36
N GLU A 107 32.47 47.77 -17.68
CA GLU A 107 32.05 47.63 -16.27
C GLU A 107 31.05 46.48 -16.08
N HIS A 108 29.99 46.45 -16.89
CA HIS A 108 29.00 45.37 -16.85
C HIS A 108 29.59 44.00 -17.24
N ARG A 109 30.51 43.97 -18.21
CA ARG A 109 31.24 42.75 -18.58
C ARG A 109 32.15 42.27 -17.45
N ALA A 110 32.86 43.17 -16.79
CA ALA A 110 33.72 42.83 -15.66
C ALA A 110 32.89 42.29 -14.48
N GLU A 111 31.73 42.88 -14.20
CA GLU A 111 30.80 42.34 -13.20
C GLU A 111 30.29 40.94 -13.60
N TRP A 112 29.89 40.75 -14.86
CA TRP A 112 29.46 39.45 -15.38
C TRP A 112 30.55 38.38 -15.19
N GLN A 113 31.80 38.69 -15.58
CA GLN A 113 32.94 37.78 -15.42
C GLN A 113 33.23 37.45 -13.94
N ARG A 114 33.07 38.43 -13.05
CA ARG A 114 33.26 38.25 -11.61
C ARG A 114 32.18 37.36 -10.97
N LEU A 115 30.95 37.41 -11.47
CA LEU A 115 29.82 36.67 -10.89
C LEU A 115 29.83 35.19 -11.25
N GLY A 116 30.35 34.80 -12.42
CA GLY A 116 30.38 33.40 -12.88
C GLY A 116 30.95 32.42 -11.83
N PRO A 117 32.21 32.58 -11.38
CA PRO A 117 32.80 31.69 -10.36
C PRO A 117 32.03 31.67 -9.03
N ARG A 118 31.41 32.79 -8.64
CA ARG A 118 30.64 32.89 -7.39
C ARG A 118 29.33 32.10 -7.46
N ILE A 119 28.72 32.01 -8.64
CA ILE A 119 27.53 31.18 -8.86
C ILE A 119 27.88 29.70 -8.73
N GLU A 120 29.02 29.28 -9.28
CA GLU A 120 29.51 27.91 -9.15
C GLU A 120 29.80 27.55 -7.69
N GLU A 121 30.50 28.44 -6.97
CA GLU A 121 30.74 28.29 -5.53
C GLU A 121 29.43 28.19 -4.73
N ALA A 122 28.46 29.08 -5.01
CA ALA A 122 27.15 29.04 -4.38
C ALA A 122 26.38 27.75 -4.72
N SER A 123 26.53 27.21 -5.93
CA SER A 123 25.93 25.94 -6.34
C SER A 123 26.51 24.76 -5.56
N LEU A 124 27.84 24.71 -5.38
CA LEU A 124 28.50 23.72 -4.54
C LEU A 124 28.06 23.84 -3.08
N ARG A 125 27.91 25.07 -2.57
CA ARG A 125 27.42 25.32 -1.22
C ARG A 125 25.99 24.80 -1.02
N VAL A 126 25.09 25.05 -1.98
CA VAL A 126 23.73 24.50 -1.96
C VAL A 126 23.75 22.98 -1.89
N GLN A 127 24.56 22.31 -2.72
CA GLN A 127 24.69 20.85 -2.68
C GLN A 127 25.18 20.34 -1.33
N HIS A 128 26.20 20.99 -0.76
CA HIS A 128 26.75 20.63 0.52
C HIS A 128 25.73 20.80 1.66
N VAL A 129 25.03 21.93 1.70
CA VAL A 129 24.00 22.19 2.72
C VAL A 129 22.83 21.20 2.57
N ARG A 130 22.40 20.87 1.35
CA ARG A 130 21.39 19.83 1.12
C ARG A 130 21.84 18.48 1.68
N GLN A 131 23.10 18.09 1.44
CA GLN A 131 23.64 16.83 1.96
C GLN A 131 23.68 16.82 3.50
N GLN A 132 24.10 17.92 4.12
CA GLN A 132 24.11 18.06 5.57
C GLN A 132 22.70 18.00 6.17
N ALA A 133 21.75 18.72 5.57
CA ALA A 133 20.35 18.69 5.98
C ALA A 133 19.78 17.27 5.86
N HIS A 134 20.07 16.57 4.77
CA HIS A 134 19.67 15.18 4.56
C HIS A 134 20.20 14.25 5.66
N GLN A 135 21.50 14.33 5.98
CA GLN A 135 22.12 13.52 7.02
C GLN A 135 21.52 13.82 8.41
N ARG A 136 21.38 15.10 8.75
CA ARG A 136 20.77 15.54 10.01
C ARG A 136 19.34 15.03 10.15
N ILE A 137 18.48 15.29 9.17
CA ILE A 137 17.07 14.89 9.21
C ILE A 137 16.95 13.36 9.26
N THR A 138 17.81 12.63 8.54
CA THR A 138 17.84 11.16 8.61
C THR A 138 18.19 10.67 10.00
N ALA A 139 19.21 11.26 10.64
CA ALA A 139 19.60 10.92 12.00
C ALA A 139 18.49 11.26 13.02
N GLU A 140 17.82 12.40 12.87
CA GLU A 140 16.68 12.81 13.69
C GLU A 140 15.48 11.85 13.55
N GLN A 141 15.22 11.35 12.33
CA GLN A 141 14.12 10.42 12.06
C GLN A 141 14.44 8.96 12.40
N ALA A 142 15.72 8.58 12.47
CA ALA A 142 16.18 7.21 12.72
C ALA A 142 15.47 6.51 13.91
N PRO A 143 15.35 7.12 15.11
CA PRO A 143 14.67 6.47 16.24
C PRO A 143 13.18 6.22 15.98
N THR A 144 12.49 7.18 15.35
CA THR A 144 11.06 7.04 15.02
C THR A 144 10.85 5.95 13.96
N LEU A 145 11.71 5.91 12.94
CA LEU A 145 11.66 4.87 11.91
C LEU A 145 11.97 3.48 12.47
N ALA A 146 12.93 3.37 13.39
CA ALA A 146 13.20 2.12 14.10
C ALA A 146 11.96 1.66 14.89
N LYS A 147 11.29 2.58 15.59
CA LYS A 147 10.05 2.27 16.31
C LYS A 147 8.94 1.81 15.37
N VAL A 148 8.77 2.48 14.23
CA VAL A 148 7.81 2.09 13.19
C VAL A 148 8.10 0.68 12.68
N ALA A 149 9.37 0.35 12.42
CA ALA A 149 9.76 -0.99 11.96
C ALA A 149 9.44 -2.09 13.00
N GLU A 150 9.65 -1.83 14.30
CA GLU A 150 9.23 -2.73 15.37
C GLU A 150 7.71 -2.96 15.37
N LEU A 151 6.93 -1.89 15.22
CA LEU A 151 5.47 -1.97 15.18
C LEU A 151 4.98 -2.71 13.94
N GLU A 152 5.61 -2.52 12.78
CA GLU A 152 5.29 -3.25 11.55
C GLU A 152 5.57 -4.75 11.69
N ALA A 153 6.64 -5.14 12.36
CA ALA A 153 6.92 -6.54 12.68
C ALA A 153 5.81 -7.13 13.58
N MET A 154 5.42 -6.41 14.65
CA MET A 154 4.33 -6.81 15.54
C MET A 154 2.99 -6.91 14.79
N GLN A 155 2.70 -5.96 13.92
CA GLN A 155 1.49 -5.93 13.09
C GLN A 155 1.42 -7.16 12.18
N LYS A 156 2.52 -7.49 11.49
CA LYS A 156 2.60 -8.68 10.62
C LYS A 156 2.37 -9.96 11.40
N GLU A 157 2.96 -10.08 12.59
CA GLU A 157 2.79 -11.23 13.46
C GLU A 157 1.33 -11.38 13.91
N LYS A 158 0.70 -10.30 14.38
CA LYS A 158 -0.72 -10.33 14.75
C LYS A 158 -1.63 -10.62 13.57
N ALA A 159 -1.35 -10.06 12.38
CA ALA A 159 -2.09 -10.37 11.17
C ALA A 159 -2.04 -11.87 10.84
N ARG A 160 -0.88 -12.50 11.03
CA ARG A 160 -0.71 -13.95 10.84
C ARG A 160 -1.55 -14.72 11.86
N GLN A 161 -1.44 -14.41 13.14
CA GLN A 161 -2.20 -15.06 14.21
C GLN A 161 -3.72 -14.92 14.02
N GLU A 162 -4.19 -13.73 13.66
CA GLU A 162 -5.61 -13.48 13.36
C GLU A 162 -6.10 -14.33 12.19
N ARG A 163 -5.32 -14.43 11.10
CA ARG A 163 -5.67 -15.28 9.95
C ARG A 163 -5.68 -16.77 10.30
N GLU A 164 -4.70 -17.24 11.08
CA GLU A 164 -4.63 -18.62 11.54
C GLU A 164 -5.82 -18.96 12.46
N ALA A 165 -6.15 -18.07 13.39
CA ALA A 165 -7.31 -18.23 14.27
C ALA A 165 -8.62 -18.24 13.48
N GLU A 166 -8.77 -17.36 12.49
CA GLU A 166 -9.93 -17.34 11.61
C GLU A 166 -10.03 -18.61 10.76
N ALA A 167 -8.92 -19.09 10.20
CA ALA A 167 -8.86 -20.32 9.44
C ALA A 167 -9.25 -21.54 10.30
N LYS A 168 -8.74 -21.63 11.54
CA LYS A 168 -9.14 -22.67 12.51
C LYS A 168 -10.62 -22.58 12.84
N ARG A 169 -11.14 -21.38 13.09
CA ARG A 169 -12.58 -21.17 13.35
C ARG A 169 -13.43 -21.60 12.15
N LEU A 170 -13.01 -21.28 10.93
CA LEU A 170 -13.73 -21.67 9.72
C LEU A 170 -13.66 -23.19 9.49
N ALA A 171 -12.51 -23.80 9.71
CA ALA A 171 -12.34 -25.26 9.65
C ALA A 171 -13.24 -25.95 10.67
N GLN A 172 -13.27 -25.47 11.91
CA GLN A 172 -14.15 -26.00 12.95
C GLN A 172 -15.63 -25.87 12.57
N LYS A 173 -16.04 -24.70 12.07
CA LYS A 173 -17.40 -24.49 11.56
C LYS A 173 -17.75 -25.43 10.41
N ARG A 174 -16.80 -25.72 9.51
CA ARG A 174 -17.00 -26.68 8.41
C ARG A 174 -17.17 -28.10 8.94
N ILE A 175 -16.32 -28.52 9.89
CA ILE A 175 -16.43 -29.84 10.53
C ILE A 175 -17.78 -29.97 11.24
N GLU A 176 -18.20 -28.96 11.99
CA GLU A 176 -19.51 -28.95 12.67
C GLU A 176 -20.67 -28.99 11.66
N ALA A 177 -20.60 -28.20 10.59
CA ALA A 177 -21.60 -28.20 9.54
C ALA A 177 -21.69 -29.56 8.81
N GLU A 178 -20.55 -30.20 8.50
CA GLU A 178 -20.51 -31.57 7.96
C GLU A 178 -21.10 -32.57 8.94
N ARG A 179 -20.80 -32.43 10.23
CA ARG A 179 -21.33 -33.30 11.29
C ARG A 179 -22.85 -33.22 11.38
N GLU A 180 -23.41 -32.02 11.24
CA GLU A 180 -24.86 -31.79 11.24
C GLU A 180 -25.55 -32.14 9.90
N ALA A 181 -24.82 -32.12 8.79
CA ALA A 181 -25.39 -32.40 7.47
C ALA A 181 -25.86 -33.85 7.34
N VAL A 182 -25.11 -34.82 7.88
CA VAL A 182 -25.43 -36.26 7.77
C VAL A 182 -26.85 -36.60 8.26
N PRO A 183 -27.26 -36.28 9.50
CA PRO A 183 -28.62 -36.55 9.96
C PRO A 183 -29.68 -35.73 9.22
N LYS A 184 -29.36 -34.51 8.75
CA LYS A 184 -30.29 -33.67 7.97
C LYS A 184 -30.56 -34.28 6.59
N ASP A 185 -29.51 -34.72 5.88
CA ASP A 185 -29.59 -35.38 4.59
C ASP A 185 -30.36 -36.70 4.70
N PHE A 186 -30.03 -37.52 5.72
CA PHE A 186 -30.74 -38.77 6.00
C PHE A 186 -32.24 -38.53 6.24
N LYS A 187 -32.58 -37.56 7.11
CA LYS A 187 -33.98 -37.19 7.39
C LYS A 187 -34.69 -36.77 6.10
N LEU A 188 -34.06 -35.96 5.27
CA LEU A 188 -34.65 -35.47 4.02
C LEU A 188 -34.91 -36.62 3.04
N MET A 189 -33.97 -37.56 2.89
CA MET A 189 -34.17 -38.77 2.06
C MET A 189 -35.31 -39.63 2.60
N ALA A 190 -35.38 -39.81 3.93
CA ALA A 190 -36.45 -40.56 4.55
C ALA A 190 -37.82 -39.90 4.34
N GLN A 191 -37.92 -38.58 4.44
CA GLN A 191 -39.13 -37.82 4.12
C GLN A 191 -39.53 -37.93 2.65
N LYS A 192 -38.56 -37.81 1.72
CA LYS A 192 -38.82 -38.00 0.29
C LYS A 192 -39.35 -39.40 -0.01
N ARG A 193 -38.81 -40.41 0.68
CA ARG A 193 -39.28 -41.79 0.60
C ARG A 193 -40.68 -41.96 1.17
N GLU A 194 -40.95 -41.41 2.36
CA GLU A 194 -42.28 -41.45 3.01
C GLU A 194 -43.36 -40.82 2.12
N MET A 195 -43.04 -39.70 1.47
CA MET A 195 -43.94 -39.00 0.55
C MET A 195 -43.96 -39.58 -0.87
N LYS A 196 -43.17 -40.62 -1.16
CA LYS A 196 -42.95 -41.16 -2.51
C LYS A 196 -42.68 -40.05 -3.55
N ALA A 197 -41.89 -39.05 -3.15
CA ALA A 197 -41.52 -37.92 -3.99
C ALA A 197 -40.82 -38.40 -5.28
N SER A 198 -40.76 -37.55 -6.31
CA SER A 198 -40.18 -37.89 -7.61
C SER A 198 -38.79 -38.56 -7.45
N GLY A 199 -38.62 -39.75 -8.03
CA GLY A 199 -37.41 -40.56 -7.92
C GLY A 199 -37.31 -41.48 -6.68
N TRP A 200 -38.15 -41.30 -5.65
CA TRP A 200 -38.10 -42.03 -4.37
C TRP A 200 -39.19 -43.10 -4.19
N SER A 201 -40.04 -43.30 -5.19
CA SER A 201 -40.99 -44.43 -5.22
C SER A 201 -40.28 -45.76 -5.48
N ASP A 202 -40.97 -46.89 -5.33
CA ASP A 202 -40.38 -48.24 -5.52
C ASP A 202 -39.79 -48.45 -6.92
N ARG A 203 -40.32 -47.73 -7.91
CA ARG A 203 -39.84 -47.74 -9.30
C ARG A 203 -38.89 -46.59 -9.62
N GLY A 204 -38.65 -45.68 -8.69
CA GLY A 204 -37.86 -44.47 -8.90
C GLY A 204 -36.35 -44.72 -8.88
N GLU A 205 -35.62 -44.07 -9.78
CA GLU A 205 -34.19 -44.27 -9.97
C GLU A 205 -33.34 -43.81 -8.76
N GLN A 206 -33.79 -42.81 -8.00
CA GLN A 206 -33.09 -42.37 -6.79
C GLN A 206 -33.21 -43.39 -5.64
N TRP A 207 -34.33 -44.10 -5.54
CA TRP A 207 -34.51 -45.18 -4.56
C TRP A 207 -33.81 -46.48 -4.96
N LYS A 208 -33.83 -46.84 -6.25
CA LYS A 208 -33.10 -48.00 -6.75
C LYS A 208 -31.59 -47.87 -6.52
N ALA A 209 -31.06 -46.66 -6.70
CA ALA A 209 -29.66 -46.33 -6.46
C ALA A 209 -29.27 -46.25 -4.97
N ALA A 210 -30.19 -46.46 -4.02
CA ALA A 210 -29.84 -46.55 -2.62
C ALA A 210 -29.31 -47.96 -2.29
N PRO A 211 -28.17 -48.11 -1.59
CA PRO A 211 -27.70 -49.41 -1.15
C PRO A 211 -28.66 -50.01 -0.11
N GLU A 212 -28.70 -51.35 0.00
CA GLU A 212 -29.63 -52.05 0.89
C GLU A 212 -29.50 -51.64 2.37
N GLY A 213 -28.28 -51.32 2.81
CA GLY A 213 -28.04 -50.77 4.15
C GLY A 213 -28.76 -49.44 4.38
N LEU A 214 -28.76 -48.55 3.38
CA LEU A 214 -29.46 -47.25 3.45
C LEU A 214 -30.98 -47.42 3.40
N LYS A 215 -31.48 -48.32 2.53
CA LYS A 215 -32.91 -48.61 2.42
C LYS A 215 -33.49 -49.09 3.74
N LYS A 216 -32.84 -50.07 4.38
CA LYS A 216 -33.25 -50.60 5.69
C LYS A 216 -33.28 -49.52 6.77
N LEU A 217 -32.30 -48.62 6.78
CA LEU A 217 -32.26 -47.51 7.75
C LEU A 217 -33.39 -46.50 7.51
N ILE A 218 -33.66 -46.14 6.25
CA ILE A 218 -34.72 -45.21 5.87
C ILE A 218 -36.10 -45.81 6.19
N ASP A 219 -36.37 -47.04 5.78
CA ASP A 219 -37.66 -47.69 6.02
C ASP A 219 -37.86 -47.95 7.53
N GLY A 220 -36.80 -48.32 8.26
CA GLY A 220 -36.85 -48.46 9.72
C GLY A 220 -37.10 -47.13 10.45
N TYR A 221 -36.55 -46.02 9.96
CA TYR A 221 -36.84 -44.68 10.49
C TYR A 221 -38.29 -44.25 10.20
N ASN A 222 -38.81 -44.53 9.00
CA ASN A 222 -40.18 -44.20 8.62
C ASN A 222 -41.22 -45.09 9.33
N ALA A 223 -40.90 -46.34 9.65
CA ALA A 223 -41.74 -47.24 10.42
C ALA A 223 -41.79 -46.90 11.93
N ALA A 224 -40.80 -46.17 12.45
CA ALA A 224 -40.76 -45.75 13.85
C ALA A 224 -41.85 -44.67 14.15
N PRO A 225 -42.42 -44.66 15.37
CA PRO A 225 -43.32 -43.59 15.82
C PRO A 225 -42.68 -42.21 15.67
N LYS A 226 -43.48 -41.20 15.32
CA LYS A 226 -42.98 -39.85 15.01
C LYS A 226 -42.23 -39.22 16.17
N GLU A 227 -42.59 -39.61 17.39
CA GLU A 227 -42.02 -39.19 18.67
C GLU A 227 -40.60 -39.75 18.88
N MET A 228 -40.29 -40.91 18.28
CA MET A 228 -38.99 -41.57 18.40
C MET A 228 -38.00 -41.18 17.30
N ARG A 229 -38.49 -40.64 16.17
CA ARG A 229 -37.67 -40.20 15.03
C ARG A 229 -36.58 -39.17 15.43
N PRO A 230 -36.85 -38.15 16.28
CA PRO A 230 -35.81 -37.25 16.77
C PRO A 230 -34.67 -37.96 17.52
N ALA A 231 -34.98 -38.95 18.35
CA ALA A 231 -33.96 -39.72 19.08
C ALA A 231 -33.08 -40.56 18.14
N ILE A 232 -33.62 -41.06 17.03
CA ILE A 232 -32.85 -41.77 15.99
C ILE A 232 -31.88 -40.81 15.29
N LEU A 233 -32.32 -39.59 14.98
CA LEU A 233 -31.46 -38.56 14.37
C LEU A 233 -30.38 -38.06 15.33
N ASP A 234 -30.72 -37.87 16.60
CA ASP A 234 -29.77 -37.49 17.65
C ASP A 234 -28.70 -38.57 17.84
N ARG A 235 -29.09 -39.85 17.78
CA ARG A 235 -28.13 -40.97 17.79
C ARG A 235 -27.20 -40.96 16.58
N ILE A 236 -27.68 -40.59 15.39
CA ILE A 236 -26.82 -40.41 14.21
C ILE A 236 -25.91 -39.19 14.37
N LEU A 237 -26.36 -38.13 15.04
CA LEU A 237 -25.57 -36.93 15.29
C LEU A 237 -24.43 -37.18 16.28
N ASN A 238 -24.70 -37.88 17.38
CA ASN A 238 -23.80 -38.01 18.53
C ASN A 238 -22.88 -39.24 18.49
N ASP A 239 -23.28 -40.32 17.81
CA ASP A 239 -22.46 -41.52 17.63
C ASP A 239 -21.58 -41.39 16.39
N GLY A 240 -20.26 -41.22 16.58
CA GLY A 240 -19.31 -41.02 15.48
C GLY A 240 -19.22 -42.19 14.51
N GLN A 241 -19.31 -43.43 14.99
CA GLN A 241 -19.26 -44.62 14.15
C GLN A 241 -20.53 -44.75 13.32
N ARG A 242 -21.70 -44.53 13.95
CA ARG A 242 -22.99 -44.56 13.25
C ARG A 242 -23.10 -43.43 12.23
N ARG A 243 -22.59 -42.25 12.53
CA ARG A 243 -22.56 -41.11 11.61
C ARG A 243 -21.73 -41.42 10.36
N GLU A 244 -20.55 -42.00 10.53
CA GLU A 244 -19.70 -42.35 9.39
C GLU A 244 -20.34 -43.45 8.53
N GLN A 245 -20.93 -44.48 9.15
CA GLN A 245 -21.68 -45.50 8.43
C GLN A 245 -22.82 -44.91 7.58
N VAL A 246 -23.62 -44.00 8.15
CA VAL A 246 -24.68 -43.32 7.41
C VAL A 246 -24.09 -42.42 6.32
N ARG A 247 -22.98 -41.72 6.58
CA ARG A 247 -22.30 -40.88 5.59
C ARG A 247 -21.82 -41.67 4.38
N GLU A 248 -21.19 -42.82 4.60
CA GLU A 248 -20.73 -43.73 3.53
C GLU A 248 -21.91 -44.21 2.68
N LEU A 249 -22.99 -44.66 3.33
CA LEU A 249 -24.21 -45.10 2.64
C LEU A 249 -24.87 -43.97 1.81
N LEU A 250 -24.90 -42.74 2.34
CA LEU A 250 -25.38 -41.57 1.61
C LEU A 250 -24.46 -41.21 0.42
N ALA A 251 -23.14 -41.37 0.58
CA ALA A 251 -22.17 -41.12 -0.48
C ALA A 251 -22.28 -42.17 -1.60
N GLU A 252 -22.42 -43.44 -1.23
CA GLU A 252 -22.63 -44.55 -2.14
C GLU A 252 -23.90 -44.36 -2.96
N GLN A 253 -25.02 -43.98 -2.32
CA GLN A 253 -26.28 -43.68 -3.04
C GLN A 253 -26.09 -42.60 -4.10
N ARG A 254 -25.40 -41.51 -3.75
CA ARG A 254 -25.12 -40.41 -4.69
C ARG A 254 -24.22 -40.85 -5.84
N GLN A 255 -23.25 -41.73 -5.58
CA GLN A 255 -22.37 -42.26 -6.62
C GLN A 255 -23.13 -43.21 -7.55
N GLN A 256 -23.90 -44.15 -7.01
CA GLN A 256 -24.73 -45.08 -7.79
C GLN A 256 -25.73 -44.32 -8.68
N TYR A 257 -26.39 -43.29 -8.13
CA TYR A 257 -27.34 -42.49 -8.91
C TYR A 257 -26.66 -41.73 -10.06
N ARG A 258 -25.50 -41.11 -9.81
CA ARG A 258 -24.71 -40.42 -10.86
C ARG A 258 -24.18 -41.38 -11.92
N ALA A 259 -23.80 -42.59 -11.55
CA ALA A 259 -23.35 -43.62 -12.50
C ALA A 259 -24.49 -44.05 -13.43
N ASN A 260 -25.69 -44.24 -12.86
CA ASN A 260 -26.88 -44.63 -13.61
C ASN A 260 -27.37 -43.51 -14.55
N ASP A 261 -27.34 -42.25 -14.11
CA ASP A 261 -27.68 -41.10 -14.96
C ASP A 261 -26.71 -40.93 -16.15
N ARG A 262 -25.40 -41.22 -15.96
CA ARG A 262 -24.40 -41.17 -17.04
C ARG A 262 -24.49 -42.36 -18.01
N GLY A 263 -25.10 -43.47 -17.60
CA GLY A 263 -25.35 -44.63 -18.44
C GLY A 263 -26.46 -44.42 -19.48
N MET A 264 -27.27 -43.37 -19.33
CA MET A 264 -28.44 -43.07 -20.17
C MET A 264 -28.18 -42.01 -21.26
N SER A 265 -26.94 -41.51 -21.41
CA SER A 265 -26.55 -40.53 -22.46
C SER A 265 -25.74 -41.17 -23.61
N ARG A 266 -26.03 -42.41 -23.98
CA ARG A 266 -25.46 -43.08 -25.17
C ARG A 266 -26.56 -43.59 -26.08
#